data_AF-A0A5S9IP60-F1
#
_entry.id   AF-A0A5S9IP60-F1
#
_cell.length_a   1.000
_cell.length_b   1.000
_cell.length_c   1.000
_cell.angle_alpha   90.00
_cell.angle_beta   90.00
_cell.angle_gamma   90.00
#
_symmetry.space_group_name_H-M   'P 1'
#
loop_
_entity.id
_entity.type
_entity.pdbx_description
1 polymer ?
#
loop_
_entity_poly.entity_id
_entity_poly.type
_entity_poly.pdbx_seq_one_letter_code
_entity_poly.pdbx_strand_id
1 'polypeptide(L)'
;MDSNIDFEKKAYESVSIFKAYVAWLFGGWMGVHRFYLGKWFSGGLYMISFGLFIVGWAIDFLLIPAMVKSRRAQLAKKWQDEAEWARQVAEASGEDIAIFEDKFELAPWAGKSSWISYIEFPFRLLFFIFAPAIFTYFALIQGNWELIVLMAVILVATSFIHTVQKMLHFHPEVDKIPVLSEALSSFKKLYAYYMENKPRNFLFYVGYFFFGFLSMPFSQKTRTEFNLYRNMIFGIFILLILETALSYKSVYPPYLAIGDAATLLVAELLLLFFMVISFMMPMVTTSFSLSLSGKQNMLRVLTLVAVGFTILITVAIYQTGGFDTDSLGDSMNFSSRMQNKDFRRDMGATSEMFLSYYGRRAPLKQNAATKVSFHEAMTDMYRRNITGFVAGNETVLVKVFVIERPGKHDAYGLRYGDWILFLADHSGEVYKKWKDVPKDIQDVFEVVTITPLGDEKYRYITKQGLIDDLYQEK
;
A
#
# COMPACT_ATOMS: atom_id res chain seq x y z
N MET A 1 -29.41 -17.92 -40.56
CA MET A 1 -29.50 -17.95 -39.08
C MET A 1 -29.98 -19.35 -38.72
N ASP A 2 -29.18 -20.14 -38.02
CA ASP A 2 -29.51 -21.54 -37.74
C ASP A 2 -30.74 -21.59 -36.82
N SER A 3 -31.82 -22.15 -37.33
CA SER A 3 -33.15 -22.11 -36.72
C SER A 3 -33.26 -23.18 -35.64
N ASN A 4 -32.57 -22.97 -34.51
CA ASN A 4 -32.89 -23.44 -33.14
C ASN A 4 -31.60 -23.45 -32.32
N ILE A 5 -31.19 -22.28 -31.80
CA ILE A 5 -30.22 -22.28 -30.70
C ILE A 5 -30.95 -22.80 -29.47
N ASP A 6 -30.68 -24.06 -29.11
CA ASP A 6 -31.11 -24.63 -27.84
C ASP A 6 -30.27 -24.03 -26.71
N PHE A 7 -30.81 -22.98 -26.08
CA PHE A 7 -30.18 -22.28 -24.98
C PHE A 7 -30.00 -23.17 -23.73
N GLU A 8 -30.84 -24.19 -23.55
CA GLU A 8 -30.69 -25.15 -22.45
C GLU A 8 -29.47 -26.04 -22.68
N LYS A 9 -29.31 -26.56 -23.91
CA LYS A 9 -28.12 -27.32 -24.32
C LYS A 9 -26.86 -26.49 -24.19
N LYS A 10 -26.87 -25.24 -24.68
CA LYS A 10 -25.74 -24.30 -24.53
C LYS A 10 -25.39 -24.09 -23.05
N ALA A 11 -26.39 -23.97 -22.18
CA ALA A 11 -26.17 -23.79 -20.74
C ALA A 11 -25.58 -25.05 -20.11
N TYR A 12 -26.07 -26.22 -20.50
CA TYR A 12 -25.58 -27.52 -20.04
C TYR A 12 -24.10 -27.73 -20.36
N GLU A 13 -23.67 -27.38 -21.57
CA GLU A 13 -22.28 -27.49 -22.03
C GLU A 13 -21.34 -26.48 -21.34
N SER A 14 -21.83 -25.28 -21.03
CA SER A 14 -21.03 -24.22 -20.42
C SER A 14 -20.68 -24.45 -18.93
N VAL A 15 -21.58 -25.11 -18.18
CA VAL A 15 -21.42 -25.34 -16.74
C VAL A 15 -21.35 -26.84 -16.46
N SER A 16 -20.23 -27.31 -15.90
CA SER A 16 -19.96 -28.72 -15.61
C SER A 16 -20.01 -28.99 -14.11
N ILE A 17 -20.76 -30.02 -13.71
CA ILE A 17 -20.78 -30.54 -12.33
C ILE A 17 -19.38 -30.97 -11.89
N PHE A 18 -18.63 -31.63 -12.77
CA PHE A 18 -17.27 -32.09 -12.45
C PHE A 18 -16.35 -30.92 -12.10
N LYS A 19 -16.35 -29.85 -12.91
CA LYS A 19 -15.57 -28.64 -12.64
C LYS A 19 -15.97 -27.99 -11.31
N ALA A 20 -17.27 -28.02 -10.96
CA ALA A 20 -17.75 -27.50 -9.68
C ALA A 20 -17.20 -28.31 -8.49
N TYR A 21 -17.15 -29.64 -8.57
CA TYR A 21 -16.55 -30.49 -7.52
C TYR A 21 -15.03 -30.33 -7.43
N VAL A 22 -14.33 -30.19 -8.55
CA VAL A 22 -12.88 -29.90 -8.54
C VAL A 22 -12.61 -28.55 -7.86
N ALA A 23 -13.39 -27.52 -8.19
CA ALA A 23 -13.30 -26.22 -7.53
C ALA A 23 -13.61 -26.30 -6.02
N TRP A 24 -14.53 -27.16 -5.62
CA TRP A 24 -14.87 -27.39 -4.21
C TRP A 24 -13.76 -28.14 -3.44
N LEU A 25 -13.12 -29.13 -4.06
CA LEU A 25 -12.08 -29.92 -3.40
C LEU A 25 -10.80 -29.09 -3.15
N PHE A 26 -10.35 -28.33 -4.14
CA PHE A 26 -9.09 -27.59 -4.05
C PHE A 26 -9.22 -26.16 -3.53
N GLY A 27 -10.42 -25.56 -3.62
CA GLY A 27 -10.66 -24.16 -3.23
C GLY A 27 -12.00 -23.93 -2.54
N GLY A 28 -12.66 -24.98 -2.05
CA GLY A 28 -13.99 -24.87 -1.47
C GLY A 28 -14.04 -24.11 -0.15
N TRP A 29 -12.98 -24.18 0.66
CA TRP A 29 -12.84 -23.35 1.86
C TRP A 29 -12.69 -21.86 1.55
N MET A 30 -12.30 -21.48 0.34
CA MET A 30 -12.32 -20.08 -0.14
C MET A 30 -13.58 -19.74 -0.94
N GLY A 31 -14.52 -20.69 -1.11
CA GLY A 31 -15.75 -20.48 -1.89
C GLY A 31 -15.57 -20.51 -3.41
N VAL A 32 -14.47 -21.07 -3.95
CA VAL A 32 -14.15 -21.08 -5.39
C VAL A 32 -15.25 -21.74 -6.23
N HIS A 33 -15.86 -22.82 -5.74
CA HIS A 33 -17.00 -23.47 -6.40
C HIS A 33 -18.25 -22.58 -6.44
N ARG A 34 -18.49 -21.74 -5.43
CA ARG A 34 -19.62 -20.80 -5.43
C ARG A 34 -19.42 -19.68 -6.45
N PHE A 35 -18.20 -19.21 -6.64
CA PHE A 35 -17.86 -18.28 -7.72
C PHE A 35 -18.05 -18.91 -9.10
N TYR A 36 -17.62 -20.16 -9.29
CA TYR A 36 -17.87 -20.92 -10.53
C TYR A 36 -19.37 -21.01 -10.86
N LEU A 37 -20.21 -21.17 -9.84
CA LEU A 37 -21.67 -21.29 -9.99
C LEU A 37 -22.40 -19.94 -10.00
N GLY A 38 -21.68 -18.82 -10.06
CA GLY A 38 -22.26 -17.48 -10.12
C GLY A 38 -22.92 -16.99 -8.82
N LYS A 39 -22.67 -17.66 -7.69
CA LYS A 39 -23.18 -17.28 -6.36
C LYS A 39 -22.20 -16.38 -5.62
N TRP A 40 -21.96 -15.20 -6.19
CA TRP A 40 -20.89 -14.27 -5.80
C TRP A 40 -20.96 -13.78 -4.34
N PHE A 41 -22.14 -13.40 -3.84
CA PHE A 41 -22.29 -12.94 -2.45
C PHE A 41 -21.90 -14.02 -1.45
N SER A 42 -22.43 -15.24 -1.64
CA SER A 42 -22.08 -16.36 -0.76
C SER A 42 -20.65 -16.86 -0.93
N GLY A 43 -20.04 -16.70 -2.12
CA GLY A 43 -18.62 -17.01 -2.34
C GLY A 43 -17.71 -16.02 -1.61
N GLY A 44 -18.02 -14.72 -1.66
CA GLY A 44 -17.29 -13.69 -0.90
C GLY A 44 -17.38 -13.92 0.61
N LEU A 45 -18.57 -14.29 1.10
CA LEU A 45 -18.77 -14.64 2.51
C LEU A 45 -17.89 -15.85 2.92
N TYR A 46 -17.76 -16.86 2.06
CA TYR A 46 -16.88 -18.01 2.30
C TYR A 46 -15.41 -17.59 2.35
N MET A 47 -14.97 -16.66 1.50
CA MET A 47 -13.58 -16.23 1.49
C MET A 47 -13.19 -15.46 2.75
N ILE A 48 -14.11 -14.64 3.30
CA ILE A 48 -13.91 -13.90 4.56
C ILE A 48 -14.00 -14.83 5.77
N SER A 49 -14.86 -15.85 5.72
CA SER A 49 -15.14 -16.78 6.84
C SER A 49 -14.38 -18.12 6.78
N PHE A 50 -13.45 -18.28 5.85
CA PHE A 50 -12.76 -19.55 5.56
C PHE A 50 -13.73 -20.74 5.41
N GLY A 51 -14.74 -20.56 4.56
CA GLY A 51 -15.63 -21.63 4.13
C GLY A 51 -16.83 -21.85 5.04
N LEU A 52 -17.21 -20.81 5.80
CA LEU A 52 -18.06 -20.88 6.99
C LEU A 52 -17.45 -21.82 8.04
N PHE A 53 -16.31 -21.45 8.63
CA PHE A 53 -15.63 -22.28 9.66
C PHE A 53 -15.55 -23.78 9.27
N ILE A 54 -15.30 -24.08 7.99
CA ILE A 54 -15.23 -25.44 7.40
C ILE A 54 -16.58 -26.20 7.34
N VAL A 55 -17.59 -25.82 8.13
CA VAL A 55 -18.92 -26.45 8.12
C VAL A 55 -19.66 -26.21 6.80
N GLY A 56 -19.60 -24.98 6.28
CA GLY A 56 -20.22 -24.66 4.99
C GLY A 56 -19.57 -25.37 3.81
N TRP A 57 -18.27 -25.67 3.90
CA TRP A 57 -17.58 -26.48 2.91
C TRP A 57 -18.16 -27.90 2.85
N ALA A 58 -18.45 -28.53 3.99
CA ALA A 58 -19.05 -29.86 4.05
C ALA A 58 -20.49 -29.88 3.50
N ILE A 59 -21.32 -28.90 3.87
CA ILE A 59 -22.71 -28.79 3.39
C ILE A 59 -22.76 -28.61 1.86
N ASP A 60 -21.80 -27.87 1.29
CA ASP A 60 -21.78 -27.59 -0.14
C ASP A 60 -21.55 -28.82 -1.01
N PHE A 61 -20.94 -29.88 -0.47
CA PHE A 61 -20.83 -31.16 -1.18
C PHE A 61 -22.20 -31.67 -1.64
N LEU A 62 -23.23 -31.53 -0.80
CA LEU A 62 -24.61 -31.93 -1.11
C LEU A 62 -25.35 -30.91 -1.99
N LEU A 63 -24.98 -29.63 -1.92
CA LEU A 63 -25.69 -28.55 -2.62
C LEU A 63 -25.22 -28.30 -4.06
N ILE A 64 -24.01 -28.73 -4.44
CA ILE A 64 -23.43 -28.50 -5.77
C ILE A 64 -24.37 -28.90 -6.92
N PRO A 65 -25.04 -30.08 -6.92
CA PRO A 65 -25.95 -30.45 -8.00
C PRO A 65 -27.11 -29.47 -8.19
N ALA A 66 -27.74 -29.04 -7.08
CA ALA A 66 -28.83 -28.08 -7.10
C ALA A 66 -28.37 -26.69 -7.58
N MET A 67 -27.16 -26.27 -7.18
CA MET A 67 -26.56 -25.01 -7.60
C MET A 67 -26.21 -24.99 -9.09
N VAL A 68 -25.68 -26.10 -9.63
CA VAL A 68 -25.42 -26.23 -11.07
C VAL A 68 -26.71 -26.14 -11.88
N LYS A 69 -27.77 -26.86 -11.46
CA LYS A 69 -29.08 -26.79 -12.11
C LYS A 69 -29.61 -25.36 -12.14
N SER A 70 -29.54 -24.66 -11.02
CA SER A 70 -29.98 -23.26 -10.90
C SER A 70 -29.18 -22.34 -11.82
N ARG A 71 -27.86 -22.50 -11.89
CA ARG A 71 -27.00 -21.66 -12.73
C ARG A 71 -27.25 -21.88 -14.22
N ARG A 72 -27.46 -23.13 -14.64
CA ARG A 72 -27.81 -23.47 -16.04
C ARG A 72 -29.13 -22.82 -16.45
N ALA A 73 -30.17 -22.91 -15.60
CA ALA A 73 -31.45 -22.27 -15.86
C ALA A 73 -31.34 -20.73 -15.97
N GLN A 74 -30.55 -20.11 -15.09
CA GLN A 74 -30.29 -18.66 -15.16
C GLN A 74 -29.59 -18.24 -16.45
N LEU A 75 -28.60 -19.03 -16.92
CA LEU A 75 -27.88 -18.73 -18.16
C LEU A 75 -28.75 -18.92 -19.40
N ALA A 76 -29.55 -19.99 -19.43
CA ALA A 76 -30.50 -20.24 -20.52
C ALA A 76 -31.48 -19.08 -20.67
N LYS A 77 -32.11 -18.65 -19.56
CA LYS A 77 -33.01 -17.49 -19.54
C LYS A 77 -32.31 -16.21 -19.98
N LYS A 78 -31.13 -15.91 -19.41
CA LYS A 78 -30.37 -14.71 -19.75
C LYS A 78 -30.07 -14.63 -21.25
N TRP A 79 -29.65 -15.74 -21.86
CA TRP A 79 -29.34 -15.77 -23.28
C TRP A 79 -30.58 -15.71 -24.18
N GLN A 80 -31.72 -16.21 -23.71
CA GLN A 80 -33.02 -16.00 -24.37
C GLN A 80 -33.37 -14.50 -24.37
N ASP A 81 -33.33 -13.85 -23.20
CA ASP A 81 -33.63 -12.42 -23.06
C ASP A 81 -32.69 -11.56 -23.94
N GLU A 82 -31.38 -11.86 -23.96
CA GLU A 82 -30.39 -11.18 -24.80
C GLU A 82 -30.66 -11.37 -26.30
N ALA A 83 -31.06 -12.58 -26.72
CA ALA A 83 -31.39 -12.87 -28.11
C ALA A 83 -32.69 -12.21 -28.56
N GLU A 84 -33.70 -12.13 -27.69
CA GLU A 84 -34.95 -11.41 -27.95
C GLU A 84 -34.74 -9.91 -28.08
N TRP A 85 -34.01 -9.31 -27.13
CA TRP A 85 -33.63 -7.90 -27.22
C TRP A 85 -32.86 -7.59 -28.50
N ALA A 86 -31.87 -8.42 -28.86
CA ALA A 86 -31.13 -8.25 -30.10
C ALA A 86 -32.05 -8.31 -31.33
N ARG A 87 -33.00 -9.24 -31.39
CA ARG A 87 -33.97 -9.29 -32.51
C ARG A 87 -34.80 -8.01 -32.63
N GLN A 88 -35.31 -7.50 -31.51
CA GLN A 88 -36.12 -6.27 -31.49
C GLN A 88 -35.34 -5.06 -31.99
N VAL A 89 -34.07 -4.94 -31.61
CA VAL A 89 -33.22 -3.84 -32.07
C VAL A 89 -32.95 -3.95 -33.59
N ALA A 90 -32.84 -5.16 -34.16
CA ALA A 90 -32.47 -5.37 -35.58
C ALA A 90 -33.63 -4.96 -36.47
N GLU A 91 -34.80 -5.40 -36.06
CA GLU A 91 -36.06 -5.06 -36.70
C GLU A 91 -36.31 -3.55 -36.66
N ALA A 92 -35.95 -2.88 -35.56
CA ALA A 92 -36.09 -1.43 -35.42
C ALA A 92 -35.04 -0.61 -36.19
N SER A 93 -33.80 -1.10 -36.33
CA SER A 93 -32.71 -0.36 -36.97
C SER A 93 -32.57 -0.62 -38.48
N GLY A 94 -33.16 -1.71 -39.00
CA GLY A 94 -33.04 -2.08 -40.42
C GLY A 94 -31.63 -2.53 -40.84
N GLU A 95 -30.71 -2.68 -39.88
CA GLU A 95 -29.35 -3.17 -40.07
C GLU A 95 -29.19 -4.56 -39.44
N ASP A 96 -28.41 -5.43 -40.09
CA ASP A 96 -28.02 -6.71 -39.51
C ASP A 96 -27.22 -6.47 -38.22
N ILE A 97 -27.74 -6.92 -37.07
CA ILE A 97 -27.08 -6.83 -35.77
C ILE A 97 -25.96 -7.88 -35.62
N ALA A 98 -25.08 -7.95 -36.61
CA ALA A 98 -23.72 -8.41 -36.35
C ALA A 98 -22.94 -7.38 -35.49
N ILE A 99 -23.47 -6.15 -35.33
CA ILE A 99 -22.77 -5.01 -34.72
C ILE A 99 -22.91 -4.95 -33.18
N PHE A 100 -23.90 -5.61 -32.58
CA PHE A 100 -24.09 -5.60 -31.11
C PHE A 100 -23.84 -6.93 -30.42
N GLU A 101 -23.35 -7.95 -31.13
CA GLU A 101 -22.64 -9.03 -30.47
C GLU A 101 -21.29 -8.45 -30.02
N ASP A 102 -21.32 -7.68 -28.92
CA ASP A 102 -20.17 -7.14 -28.21
C ASP A 102 -19.43 -8.32 -27.52
N LYS A 103 -19.11 -9.36 -28.30
CA LYS A 103 -17.97 -10.22 -28.07
C LYS A 103 -16.77 -9.32 -28.28
N PHE A 104 -16.46 -8.52 -27.27
CA PHE A 104 -15.10 -8.04 -27.09
C PHE A 104 -14.20 -9.25 -27.31
N GLU A 105 -13.50 -9.26 -28.45
CA GLU A 105 -12.80 -10.42 -28.92
C GLU A 105 -11.84 -10.84 -27.81
N LEU A 106 -12.04 -12.05 -27.29
CA LEU A 106 -11.09 -12.59 -26.33
C LEU A 106 -9.74 -12.61 -27.03
N ALA A 107 -8.70 -12.18 -26.33
CA ALA A 107 -7.37 -12.16 -26.93
C ALA A 107 -7.03 -13.56 -27.46
N PRO A 108 -6.42 -13.70 -28.65
CA PRO A 108 -6.14 -15.02 -29.24
C PRO A 108 -5.30 -15.95 -28.35
N TRP A 109 -4.54 -15.36 -27.42
CA TRP A 109 -3.74 -16.06 -26.43
C TRP A 109 -4.49 -16.46 -25.15
N ALA A 110 -5.72 -16.00 -24.91
CA ALA A 110 -6.49 -16.23 -23.68
C ALA A 110 -6.75 -17.72 -23.38
N GLY A 111 -6.85 -18.56 -24.42
CA GLY A 111 -6.98 -20.01 -24.29
C GLY A 111 -5.66 -20.78 -24.15
N LYS A 112 -4.50 -20.11 -24.31
CA LYS A 112 -3.17 -20.74 -24.34
C LYS A 112 -2.42 -20.48 -23.03
N SER A 113 -2.61 -21.37 -22.06
CA SER A 113 -1.94 -21.32 -20.76
C SER A 113 -0.80 -22.33 -20.66
N SER A 114 0.38 -21.86 -20.21
CA SER A 114 1.50 -22.72 -19.83
C SER A 114 1.30 -23.25 -18.41
N TRP A 115 1.98 -24.33 -18.02
CA TRP A 115 1.95 -24.86 -16.65
C TRP A 115 2.39 -23.80 -15.62
N ILE A 116 3.38 -22.96 -15.97
CA ILE A 116 3.87 -21.84 -15.17
C ILE A 116 2.73 -20.85 -14.85
N SER A 117 1.81 -20.63 -15.80
CA SER A 117 0.69 -19.71 -15.61
C SER A 117 -0.26 -20.16 -14.51
N TYR A 118 -0.36 -21.46 -14.21
CA TYR A 118 -1.19 -21.95 -13.09
C TYR A 118 -0.53 -21.70 -11.73
N ILE A 119 0.80 -21.79 -11.66
CA ILE A 119 1.56 -21.50 -10.43
C ILE A 119 1.55 -20.01 -10.13
N GLU A 120 1.76 -19.17 -11.14
CA GLU A 120 1.76 -17.71 -10.97
C GLU A 120 0.38 -17.14 -10.67
N PHE A 121 -0.69 -17.83 -11.05
CA PHE A 121 -2.05 -17.31 -10.95
C PHE A 121 -2.44 -16.96 -9.50
N PRO A 122 -2.27 -17.84 -8.49
CA PRO A 122 -2.49 -17.47 -7.09
C PRO A 122 -1.69 -16.25 -6.63
N PHE A 123 -0.38 -16.18 -6.95
CA PHE A 123 0.45 -15.03 -6.56
C PHE A 123 -0.04 -13.73 -7.18
N ARG A 124 -0.48 -13.79 -8.44
CA ARG A 124 -1.08 -12.65 -9.13
C ARG A 124 -2.35 -12.17 -8.43
N LEU A 125 -3.23 -13.08 -8.02
CA LEU A 125 -4.46 -12.74 -7.30
C LEU A 125 -4.16 -12.16 -5.92
N LEU A 126 -3.27 -12.80 -5.15
CA LEU A 126 -2.83 -12.34 -3.84
C LEU A 126 -2.22 -10.95 -3.94
N PHE A 127 -1.31 -10.73 -4.89
CA PHE A 127 -0.73 -9.43 -5.12
C PHE A 127 -1.81 -8.39 -5.45
N PHE A 128 -2.75 -8.68 -6.34
CA PHE A 128 -3.81 -7.73 -6.66
C PHE A 128 -4.68 -7.37 -5.44
N ILE A 129 -4.93 -8.32 -4.53
CA ILE A 129 -5.71 -8.10 -3.31
C ILE A 129 -4.93 -7.27 -2.28
N PHE A 130 -3.67 -7.64 -2.02
CA PHE A 130 -2.90 -7.06 -0.91
C PHE A 130 -2.06 -5.85 -1.32
N ALA A 131 -1.68 -5.72 -2.58
CA ALA A 131 -0.80 -4.64 -3.05
C ALA A 131 -1.38 -3.25 -2.79
N PRO A 132 -2.68 -2.94 -3.05
CA PRO A 132 -3.24 -1.65 -2.70
C PRO A 132 -3.16 -1.33 -1.21
N ALA A 133 -3.37 -2.33 -0.34
CA ALA A 133 -3.33 -2.14 1.10
C ALA A 133 -1.89 -1.96 1.61
N ILE A 134 -0.93 -2.76 1.13
CA ILE A 134 0.50 -2.61 1.43
C ILE A 134 0.99 -1.24 0.96
N PHE A 135 0.62 -0.83 -0.25
CA PHE A 135 1.01 0.47 -0.79
C PHE A 135 0.40 1.63 0.00
N THR A 136 -0.87 1.52 0.39
CA THR A 136 -1.54 2.51 1.23
C THR A 136 -0.89 2.59 2.61
N TYR A 137 -0.49 1.47 3.19
CA TYR A 137 0.29 1.44 4.43
C TYR A 137 1.63 2.19 4.29
N PHE A 138 2.40 1.94 3.22
CA PHE A 138 3.63 2.70 2.96
C PHE A 138 3.36 4.19 2.74
N ALA A 139 2.29 4.54 2.01
CA ALA A 139 1.90 5.92 1.80
C ALA A 139 1.56 6.64 3.12
N LEU A 140 0.88 5.95 4.03
CA LEU A 140 0.54 6.47 5.36
C LEU A 140 1.78 6.69 6.23
N ILE A 141 2.70 5.72 6.29
CA ILE A 141 3.96 5.86 7.05
C ILE A 141 4.79 7.02 6.53
N GLN A 142 4.81 7.24 5.22
CA GLN A 142 5.53 8.34 4.60
C GLN A 142 4.78 9.67 4.69
N GLY A 143 3.53 9.70 5.18
CA GLY A 143 2.69 10.90 5.24
C GLY A 143 2.22 11.43 3.88
N ASN A 144 2.32 10.64 2.81
CA ASN A 144 2.06 11.07 1.43
C ASN A 144 0.64 10.66 0.99
N TRP A 145 -0.34 11.54 1.18
CA TRP A 145 -1.75 11.27 0.83
C TRP A 145 -1.98 11.18 -0.68
N GLU A 146 -1.13 11.81 -1.49
CA GLU A 146 -1.14 11.77 -2.94
C GLU A 146 -0.94 10.36 -3.46
N LEU A 147 -0.10 9.56 -2.78
CA LEU A 147 0.12 8.16 -3.12
C LEU A 147 -1.16 7.34 -2.88
N ILE A 148 -1.92 7.63 -1.82
CA ILE A 148 -3.21 6.98 -1.56
C ILE A 148 -4.19 7.29 -2.69
N VAL A 149 -4.27 8.56 -3.10
CA VAL A 149 -5.10 8.98 -4.24
C VAL A 149 -4.64 8.31 -5.54
N LEU A 150 -3.33 8.29 -5.81
CA LEU A 150 -2.75 7.63 -6.98
C LEU A 150 -3.08 6.14 -7.01
N MET A 151 -2.98 5.44 -5.87
CA MET A 151 -3.35 4.04 -5.75
C MET A 151 -4.84 3.82 -6.02
N ALA A 152 -5.72 4.68 -5.49
CA ALA A 152 -7.15 4.62 -5.77
C ALA A 152 -7.43 4.83 -7.28
N VAL A 153 -6.76 5.79 -7.92
CA VAL A 153 -6.87 6.05 -9.36
C VAL A 153 -6.40 4.84 -10.17
N ILE A 154 -5.23 4.27 -9.85
CA ILE A 154 -4.71 3.07 -10.53
C ILE A 154 -5.68 1.91 -10.36
N LEU A 155 -6.18 1.67 -9.15
CA LEU A 155 -7.11 0.58 -8.87
C LEU A 155 -8.41 0.74 -9.65
N VAL A 156 -9.00 1.94 -9.70
CA VAL A 156 -10.21 2.22 -10.50
C VAL A 156 -9.92 2.06 -11.99
N ALA A 157 -8.86 2.70 -12.51
CA ALA A 157 -8.53 2.67 -13.93
C ALA A 157 -8.28 1.25 -14.44
N THR A 158 -7.62 0.41 -13.63
CA THR A 158 -7.33 -0.97 -13.97
C THR A 158 -8.55 -1.89 -13.83
N SER A 159 -9.44 -1.63 -12.87
CA SER A 159 -10.62 -2.46 -12.61
C SER A 159 -11.74 -2.28 -13.62
N PHE A 160 -11.83 -1.08 -14.21
CA PHE A 160 -12.89 -0.69 -15.12
C PHE A 160 -12.42 -0.57 -16.58
N ILE A 161 -11.32 -1.24 -16.96
CA ILE A 161 -10.75 -1.19 -18.32
C ILE A 161 -11.82 -1.28 -19.41
N HIS A 162 -12.74 -2.25 -19.29
CA HIS A 162 -13.81 -2.44 -20.28
C HIS A 162 -14.85 -1.33 -20.27
N THR A 163 -15.26 -0.83 -19.09
CA THR A 163 -16.18 0.30 -18.97
C THR A 163 -15.56 1.57 -19.54
N VAL A 164 -14.26 1.78 -19.28
CA VAL A 164 -13.49 2.91 -19.84
C VAL A 164 -13.44 2.79 -21.36
N GLN A 165 -13.10 1.64 -21.93
CA GLN A 165 -13.10 1.44 -23.39
C GLN A 165 -14.48 1.69 -24.01
N LYS A 166 -15.54 1.17 -23.37
CA LYS A 166 -16.92 1.41 -23.80
C LYS A 166 -17.24 2.90 -23.78
N MET A 167 -16.96 3.59 -22.68
CA MET A 167 -17.20 5.02 -22.52
C MET A 167 -16.44 5.86 -23.55
N LEU A 168 -15.18 5.53 -23.83
CA LEU A 168 -14.38 6.19 -24.86
C LEU A 168 -14.94 6.02 -26.27
N HIS A 169 -15.53 4.86 -26.56
CA HIS A 169 -16.15 4.61 -27.85
C HIS A 169 -17.43 5.45 -28.03
N PHE A 170 -18.26 5.58 -26.98
CA PHE A 170 -19.53 6.31 -27.03
C PHE A 170 -19.39 7.83 -26.83
N HIS A 171 -18.34 8.30 -26.15
CA HIS A 171 -18.12 9.71 -25.85
C HIS A 171 -16.73 10.18 -26.33
N PRO A 172 -16.53 10.37 -27.64
CA PRO A 172 -15.27 10.86 -28.19
C PRO A 172 -14.92 12.29 -27.73
N GLU A 173 -15.88 13.01 -27.14
CA GLU A 173 -15.64 14.34 -26.56
C GLU A 173 -14.67 14.32 -25.38
N VAL A 174 -14.54 13.18 -24.70
CA VAL A 174 -13.63 12.99 -23.56
C VAL A 174 -12.16 13.12 -23.98
N ASP A 175 -11.84 12.81 -25.24
CA ASP A 175 -10.51 12.98 -25.82
C ASP A 175 -10.11 14.46 -26.01
N LYS A 176 -11.04 15.42 -25.82
CA LYS A 176 -10.76 16.87 -25.91
C LYS A 176 -10.14 17.45 -24.62
N ILE A 177 -10.19 16.74 -23.50
CA ILE A 177 -9.63 17.20 -22.21
C ILE A 177 -8.12 16.88 -22.19
N PRO A 178 -7.20 17.87 -22.18
CA PRO A 178 -5.77 17.64 -22.45
C PRO A 178 -5.11 16.58 -21.56
N VAL A 179 -5.29 16.65 -20.24
CA VAL A 179 -4.68 15.71 -19.27
C VAL A 179 -5.31 14.32 -19.35
N LEU A 180 -6.63 14.27 -19.53
CA LEU A 180 -7.37 13.02 -19.55
C LEU A 180 -7.13 12.27 -20.88
N SER A 181 -7.10 12.99 -22.00
CA SER A 181 -6.82 12.47 -23.33
C SER A 181 -5.49 11.72 -23.38
N GLU A 182 -4.43 12.28 -22.80
CA GLU A 182 -3.12 11.64 -22.79
C GLU A 182 -3.14 10.32 -22.00
N ALA A 183 -3.73 10.33 -20.80
CA ALA A 183 -3.90 9.14 -19.97
C ALA A 183 -4.72 8.05 -20.69
N LEU A 184 -5.87 8.42 -21.27
CA LEU A 184 -6.74 7.50 -22.01
C LEU A 184 -6.06 6.95 -23.27
N SER A 185 -5.25 7.77 -23.95
CA SER A 185 -4.48 7.31 -25.11
C SER A 185 -3.49 6.21 -24.75
N SER A 186 -2.82 6.32 -23.59
CA SER A 186 -1.93 5.27 -23.07
C SER A 186 -2.70 3.97 -22.80
N PHE A 187 -3.89 4.06 -22.19
CA PHE A 187 -4.75 2.89 -21.96
C PHE A 187 -5.20 2.24 -23.27
N LYS A 188 -5.61 3.02 -24.27
CA LYS A 188 -6.02 2.50 -25.59
C LYS A 188 -4.87 1.78 -26.31
N LYS A 189 -3.67 2.35 -26.28
CA LYS A 189 -2.47 1.73 -26.88
C LYS A 189 -2.07 0.44 -26.14
N LEU A 190 -2.12 0.45 -24.81
CA LEU A 190 -1.87 -0.75 -23.99
C LEU A 190 -2.90 -1.84 -24.26
N TYR A 191 -4.19 -1.47 -24.38
CA TYR A 191 -5.26 -2.39 -24.72
C TYR A 191 -5.00 -3.07 -26.07
N ALA A 192 -4.76 -2.30 -27.13
CA ALA A 192 -4.45 -2.82 -28.45
C ALA A 192 -3.20 -3.71 -28.45
N TYR A 193 -2.14 -3.30 -27.74
CA TYR A 193 -0.93 -4.09 -27.62
C TYR A 193 -1.16 -5.43 -26.94
N TYR A 194 -1.87 -5.46 -25.81
CA TYR A 194 -2.12 -6.69 -25.06
C TYR A 194 -3.18 -7.59 -25.68
N MET A 195 -4.04 -7.07 -26.56
CA MET A 195 -4.92 -7.92 -27.38
C MET A 195 -4.11 -8.89 -28.23
N GLU A 196 -3.04 -8.41 -28.87
CA GLU A 196 -2.20 -9.22 -29.73
C GLU A 196 -1.07 -9.93 -28.96
N ASN A 197 -0.57 -9.32 -27.89
CA ASN A 197 0.61 -9.77 -27.15
C ASN A 197 0.26 -10.20 -25.72
N LYS A 198 0.50 -11.47 -25.40
CA LYS A 198 0.35 -11.97 -24.03
C LYS A 198 1.32 -11.24 -23.08
N PRO A 199 0.85 -10.68 -21.95
CA PRO A 199 1.74 -10.18 -20.91
C PRO A 199 2.72 -11.25 -20.45
N ARG A 200 3.93 -10.83 -20.04
CA ARG A 200 4.94 -11.73 -19.49
C ARG A 200 4.51 -12.32 -18.14
N ASN A 201 5.39 -13.17 -17.62
CA ASN A 201 5.27 -13.76 -16.30
C ASN A 201 5.10 -12.69 -15.22
N PHE A 202 4.29 -12.98 -14.21
CA PHE A 202 3.95 -12.05 -13.13
C PHE A 202 5.20 -11.50 -12.42
N LEU A 203 6.19 -12.36 -12.13
CA LEU A 203 7.43 -11.97 -11.44
C LEU A 203 8.26 -10.95 -12.23
N PHE A 204 8.21 -11.00 -13.57
CA PHE A 204 8.88 -10.00 -14.41
C PHE A 204 8.32 -8.59 -14.16
N TYR A 205 7.01 -8.49 -13.88
CA TYR A 205 6.36 -7.21 -13.63
C TYR A 205 6.58 -6.69 -12.22
N VAL A 206 6.69 -7.57 -11.23
CA VAL A 206 7.01 -7.16 -9.84
C VAL A 206 8.39 -6.50 -9.80
N GLY A 207 9.35 -7.10 -10.51
CA GLY A 207 10.68 -6.53 -10.70
C GLY A 207 10.81 -5.68 -11.97
N TYR A 208 9.72 -5.15 -12.55
CA TYR A 208 9.77 -4.48 -13.85
C TYR A 208 10.75 -3.31 -13.88
N PHE A 209 10.84 -2.57 -12.76
CA PHE A 209 11.77 -1.45 -12.65
C PHE A 209 13.21 -1.90 -12.95
N PHE A 210 13.65 -3.03 -12.39
CA PHE A 210 14.98 -3.58 -12.66
C PHE A 210 15.02 -4.39 -13.96
N PHE A 211 14.20 -5.43 -14.08
CA PHE A 211 14.25 -6.38 -15.19
C PHE A 211 13.77 -5.80 -16.52
N GLY A 212 12.83 -4.86 -16.47
CA GLY A 212 12.36 -4.12 -17.66
C GLY A 212 13.52 -3.35 -18.27
N PHE A 213 14.21 -2.54 -17.49
CA PHE A 213 15.36 -1.77 -17.96
C PHE A 213 16.49 -2.67 -18.47
N LEU A 214 16.89 -3.68 -17.69
CA LEU A 214 17.96 -4.61 -18.08
C LEU A 214 17.62 -5.40 -19.35
N SER A 215 16.35 -5.71 -19.61
CA SER A 215 15.94 -6.50 -20.76
C SER A 215 15.65 -5.68 -22.04
N MET A 216 15.64 -4.34 -21.97
CA MET A 216 15.39 -3.51 -23.16
C MET A 216 16.38 -3.75 -24.31
N PRO A 217 17.71 -3.80 -24.09
CA PRO A 217 18.66 -4.02 -25.18
C PRO A 217 18.43 -5.35 -25.90
N PHE A 218 17.98 -6.37 -25.16
CA PHE A 218 17.86 -7.75 -25.64
C PHE A 218 16.46 -8.11 -26.13
N SER A 219 15.45 -7.26 -25.92
CA SER A 219 14.07 -7.59 -26.27
C SER A 219 13.28 -6.43 -26.87
N GLN A 220 12.89 -6.58 -28.13
CA GLN A 220 12.02 -5.62 -28.82
C GLN A 220 10.63 -5.55 -28.19
N LYS A 221 10.13 -6.66 -27.63
CA LYS A 221 8.86 -6.69 -26.88
C LYS A 221 8.93 -5.79 -25.64
N THR A 222 10.00 -5.92 -24.83
CA THR A 222 10.18 -5.04 -23.66
C THR A 222 10.28 -3.58 -24.06
N ARG A 223 11.04 -3.25 -25.11
CA ARG A 223 11.18 -1.86 -25.59
C ARG A 223 9.84 -1.25 -25.99
N THR A 224 9.03 -2.04 -26.70
CA THR A 224 7.69 -1.61 -27.12
C THR A 224 6.80 -1.37 -25.91
N GLU A 225 6.78 -2.33 -24.97
CA GLU A 225 6.01 -2.24 -23.74
C GLU A 225 6.44 -1.02 -22.90
N PHE A 226 7.74 -0.79 -22.71
CA PHE A 226 8.24 0.38 -21.98
C PHE A 226 7.80 1.70 -22.62
N ASN A 227 7.85 1.80 -23.96
CA ASN A 227 7.37 2.98 -24.67
C ASN A 227 5.88 3.22 -24.50
N LEU A 228 5.07 2.18 -24.31
CA LEU A 228 3.63 2.30 -24.02
C LEU A 228 3.39 2.86 -22.60
N TYR A 229 4.21 2.44 -21.64
CA TYR A 229 4.12 2.93 -20.26
C TYR A 229 4.79 4.30 -20.05
N ARG A 230 5.66 4.74 -20.96
CA ARG A 230 6.49 5.94 -20.82
C ARG A 230 5.71 7.17 -20.37
N ASN A 231 4.58 7.49 -21.00
CA ASN A 231 3.83 8.70 -20.67
C ASN A 231 3.19 8.62 -19.28
N MET A 232 2.68 7.45 -18.87
CA MET A 232 2.14 7.25 -17.52
C MET A 232 3.26 7.31 -16.47
N ILE A 233 4.40 6.65 -16.74
CA ILE A 233 5.58 6.68 -15.86
C ILE A 233 6.11 8.10 -15.71
N PHE A 234 6.22 8.85 -16.82
CA PHE A 234 6.70 10.22 -16.83
C PHE A 234 5.72 11.18 -16.14
N GLY A 235 4.42 10.99 -16.33
CA GLY A 235 3.39 11.76 -15.62
C GLY A 235 3.44 11.53 -14.10
N ILE A 236 3.58 10.27 -13.67
CA ILE A 236 3.79 9.92 -12.26
C ILE A 236 5.08 10.57 -11.74
N PHE A 237 6.17 10.50 -12.49
CA PHE A 237 7.45 11.08 -12.09
C PHE A 237 7.38 12.61 -11.93
N ILE A 238 6.74 13.32 -12.86
CA ILE A 238 6.51 14.77 -12.74
C ILE A 238 5.65 15.09 -11.52
N LEU A 239 4.58 14.33 -11.31
CA LEU A 239 3.70 14.51 -10.15
C LEU A 239 4.49 14.36 -8.84
N LEU A 240 5.34 13.33 -8.74
CA LEU A 240 6.21 13.14 -7.58
C LEU A 240 7.23 14.27 -7.41
N ILE A 241 7.89 14.72 -8.49
CA ILE A 241 8.83 15.86 -8.43
C ILE A 241 8.13 17.13 -7.95
N LEU A 242 6.96 17.43 -8.51
CA LEU A 242 6.22 18.65 -8.18
C LEU A 242 5.87 18.66 -6.69
N GLU A 243 5.40 17.52 -6.17
CA GLU A 243 5.07 17.38 -4.75
C GLU A 243 6.31 17.58 -3.87
N THR A 244 7.39 16.88 -4.18
CA THR A 244 8.67 17.04 -3.49
C THR A 244 9.20 18.49 -3.52
N ALA A 245 9.00 19.21 -4.62
CA ALA A 245 9.39 20.61 -4.74
C ALA A 245 8.51 21.55 -3.90
N LEU A 246 7.21 21.27 -3.79
CA LEU A 246 6.28 22.04 -2.97
C LEU A 246 6.51 21.81 -1.47
N SER A 247 6.87 20.58 -1.08
CA SER A 247 7.15 20.21 0.32
C SER A 247 8.53 20.66 0.82
N TYR A 248 9.44 21.04 -0.09
CA TYR A 248 10.83 21.39 0.23
C TYR A 248 10.95 22.43 1.37
N LYS A 249 10.18 23.54 1.29
CA LYS A 249 10.30 24.64 2.24
C LYS A 249 9.81 24.29 3.64
N SER A 250 8.84 23.40 3.76
CA SER A 250 8.32 22.93 5.05
C SER A 250 9.20 21.85 5.68
N VAL A 251 10.00 21.13 4.88
CA VAL A 251 10.67 19.91 5.33
C VAL A 251 12.19 20.05 5.52
N TYR A 252 12.90 20.98 4.85
CA TYR A 252 14.39 20.95 4.83
C TYR A 252 15.09 22.20 5.42
N PRO A 253 14.71 23.46 5.12
CA PRO A 253 15.32 24.63 5.75
C PRO A 253 15.04 24.72 7.27
N PRO A 254 15.85 25.41 8.10
CA PRO A 254 17.09 26.14 7.77
C PRO A 254 18.40 25.36 8.06
N TYR A 255 18.34 24.12 8.55
CA TYR A 255 19.53 23.42 9.09
C TYR A 255 20.14 22.34 8.20
N LEU A 256 19.50 22.00 7.09
CA LEU A 256 20.09 21.11 6.08
C LEU A 256 20.77 21.95 5.00
N ALA A 257 22.04 21.63 4.71
CA ALA A 257 22.72 22.20 3.55
C ALA A 257 21.98 21.79 2.27
N ILE A 258 21.95 22.68 1.27
CA ILE A 258 21.21 22.46 0.02
C ILE A 258 21.66 21.14 -0.66
N GLY A 259 22.96 20.80 -0.59
CA GLY A 259 23.49 19.56 -1.16
C GLY A 259 23.03 18.28 -0.47
N ASP A 260 22.99 18.26 0.87
CA ASP A 260 22.53 17.10 1.64
C ASP A 260 21.03 16.92 1.49
N ALA A 261 20.26 18.02 1.57
CA ALA A 261 18.84 18.02 1.31
C ALA A 261 18.52 17.48 -0.10
N ALA A 262 19.22 17.95 -1.13
CA ALA A 262 19.03 17.49 -2.51
C ALA A 262 19.30 15.99 -2.67
N THR A 263 20.32 15.46 -2.00
CA THR A 263 20.67 14.03 -2.09
C THR A 263 19.59 13.15 -1.46
N LEU A 264 19.09 13.54 -0.27
CA LEU A 264 18.01 12.83 0.42
C LEU A 264 16.69 12.91 -0.37
N LEU A 265 16.37 14.08 -0.91
CA LEU A 265 15.20 14.30 -1.77
C LEU A 265 15.25 13.42 -3.03
N VAL A 266 16.40 13.34 -3.69
CA VAL A 266 16.57 12.48 -4.87
C VAL A 266 16.43 11.00 -4.49
N ALA A 267 17.01 10.57 -3.37
CA ALA A 267 16.88 9.19 -2.90
C ALA A 267 15.43 8.83 -2.58
N GLU A 268 14.71 9.72 -1.89
CA GLU A 268 13.29 9.56 -1.57
C GLU A 268 12.42 9.52 -2.82
N LEU A 269 12.62 10.47 -3.74
CA LEU A 269 11.92 10.51 -5.02
C LEU A 269 12.13 9.22 -5.82
N LEU A 270 13.37 8.71 -5.87
CA LEU A 270 13.68 7.45 -6.55
C LEU A 270 13.00 6.26 -5.88
N LEU A 271 13.01 6.19 -4.54
CA LEU A 271 12.34 5.13 -3.78
C LEU A 271 10.83 5.13 -4.07
N LEU A 272 10.19 6.29 -4.00
CA LEU A 272 8.77 6.46 -4.30
C LEU A 272 8.45 6.09 -5.75
N PHE A 273 9.26 6.55 -6.69
CA PHE A 273 9.12 6.22 -8.10
C PHE A 273 9.21 4.71 -8.35
N PHE A 274 10.19 4.02 -7.76
CA PHE A 274 10.33 2.56 -7.88
C PHE A 274 9.16 1.83 -7.24
N MET A 275 8.73 2.27 -6.06
CA MET A 275 7.58 1.70 -5.38
C MET A 275 6.32 1.81 -6.24
N VAL A 276 6.01 2.99 -6.79
CA VAL A 276 4.83 3.17 -7.65
C VAL A 276 4.89 2.25 -8.86
N ILE A 277 6.01 2.16 -9.56
CA ILE A 277 6.14 1.30 -10.76
C ILE A 277 6.00 -0.18 -10.40
N SER A 278 6.66 -0.63 -9.32
CA SER A 278 6.62 -2.02 -8.88
C SER A 278 5.22 -2.48 -8.46
N PHE A 279 4.34 -1.57 -8.02
CA PHE A 279 2.95 -1.88 -7.70
C PHE A 279 2.02 -1.71 -8.90
N MET A 280 2.18 -0.62 -9.64
CA MET A 280 1.35 -0.30 -10.80
C MET A 280 1.46 -1.37 -11.89
N MET A 281 2.68 -1.78 -12.27
CA MET A 281 2.88 -2.66 -13.43
C MET A 281 2.24 -4.04 -13.27
N PRO A 282 2.42 -4.77 -12.14
CA PRO A 282 1.72 -6.04 -11.93
C PRO A 282 0.20 -5.86 -11.86
N MET A 283 -0.31 -4.76 -11.29
CA MET A 283 -1.75 -4.53 -11.22
C MET A 283 -2.37 -4.25 -12.60
N VAL A 284 -1.74 -3.39 -13.39
CA VAL A 284 -2.20 -3.07 -14.75
C VAL A 284 -2.18 -4.32 -15.61
N THR A 285 -1.08 -5.07 -15.62
CA THR A 285 -0.93 -6.29 -16.44
C THR A 285 -1.84 -7.42 -15.98
N THR A 286 -2.07 -7.56 -14.67
CA THR A 286 -3.09 -8.49 -14.12
C THR A 286 -4.46 -8.12 -14.65
N SER A 287 -4.82 -6.85 -14.58
CA SER A 287 -6.14 -6.38 -15.00
C SER A 287 -6.38 -6.55 -16.49
N PHE A 288 -5.40 -6.19 -17.33
CA PHE A 288 -5.47 -6.48 -18.77
C PHE A 288 -5.56 -7.98 -19.02
N SER A 289 -4.75 -8.79 -18.35
CA SER A 289 -4.78 -10.23 -18.54
C SER A 289 -6.14 -10.85 -18.18
N LEU A 290 -6.76 -10.41 -17.09
CA LEU A 290 -8.08 -10.89 -16.68
C LEU A 290 -9.19 -10.36 -17.58
N SER A 291 -9.15 -9.07 -17.93
CA SER A 291 -10.13 -8.42 -18.80
C SER A 291 -10.14 -9.06 -20.18
N LEU A 292 -8.97 -9.22 -20.80
CA LEU A 292 -8.82 -9.78 -22.15
C LEU A 292 -9.01 -11.31 -22.21
N SER A 293 -8.96 -11.99 -21.06
CA SER A 293 -9.32 -13.41 -20.95
C SER A 293 -10.81 -13.63 -20.64
N GLY A 294 -11.64 -12.58 -20.66
CA GLY A 294 -13.08 -12.69 -20.37
C GLY A 294 -13.40 -12.89 -18.88
N LYS A 295 -12.42 -12.74 -17.98
CA LYS A 295 -12.59 -12.91 -16.53
C LYS A 295 -12.95 -11.59 -15.82
N GLN A 296 -13.76 -10.75 -16.46
CA GLN A 296 -14.10 -9.41 -15.96
C GLN A 296 -14.79 -9.42 -14.60
N ASN A 297 -15.67 -10.40 -14.35
CA ASN A 297 -16.34 -10.54 -13.06
C ASN A 297 -15.34 -10.84 -11.94
N MET A 298 -14.32 -11.66 -12.24
CA MET A 298 -13.25 -11.94 -11.29
C MET A 298 -12.44 -10.68 -11.00
N LEU A 299 -12.11 -9.89 -12.02
CA LEU A 299 -11.45 -8.59 -11.84
C LEU A 299 -12.25 -7.69 -10.90
N ARG A 300 -13.57 -7.51 -11.13
CA ARG A 300 -14.44 -6.70 -10.25
C ARG A 300 -14.45 -7.19 -8.81
N VAL A 301 -14.49 -8.50 -8.58
CA VAL A 301 -14.44 -9.08 -7.23
C VAL A 301 -13.09 -8.81 -6.57
N LEU A 302 -12.00 -9.05 -7.29
CA LEU A 302 -10.66 -8.76 -6.79
C LEU A 302 -10.52 -7.29 -6.41
N THR A 303 -11.06 -6.38 -7.22
CA THR A 303 -11.11 -4.95 -6.90
C THR A 303 -11.89 -4.68 -5.62
N LEU A 304 -13.11 -5.21 -5.48
CA LEU A 304 -13.93 -4.99 -4.28
C LEU A 304 -13.24 -5.53 -3.03
N VAL A 305 -12.61 -6.70 -3.14
CA VAL A 305 -11.84 -7.31 -2.05
C VAL A 305 -10.61 -6.48 -1.73
N ALA A 306 -9.86 -6.03 -2.74
CA ALA A 306 -8.68 -5.18 -2.55
C ALA A 306 -9.04 -3.84 -1.90
N VAL A 307 -10.13 -3.20 -2.32
CA VAL A 307 -10.66 -1.98 -1.69
C VAL A 307 -11.06 -2.27 -0.24
N GLY A 308 -11.79 -3.36 0.01
CA GLY A 308 -12.17 -3.76 1.37
C GLY A 308 -10.96 -3.98 2.29
N PHE A 309 -9.95 -4.71 1.83
CA PHE A 309 -8.69 -4.90 2.57
C PHE A 309 -7.94 -3.60 2.80
N THR A 310 -7.91 -2.72 1.79
CA THR A 310 -7.26 -1.40 1.92
C THR A 310 -7.95 -0.58 3.00
N ILE A 311 -9.28 -0.48 2.98
CA ILE A 311 -10.05 0.23 4.01
C ILE A 311 -9.82 -0.38 5.39
N LEU A 312 -9.87 -1.71 5.52
CA LEU A 312 -9.65 -2.40 6.79
C LEU A 312 -8.27 -2.09 7.37
N ILE A 313 -7.22 -2.15 6.55
CA ILE A 313 -5.86 -1.85 6.97
C ILE A 313 -5.73 -0.37 7.35
N THR A 314 -6.27 0.56 6.55
CA THR A 314 -6.28 1.99 6.88
C THR A 314 -6.97 2.27 8.21
N VAL A 315 -8.13 1.66 8.47
CA VAL A 315 -8.86 1.81 9.74
C VAL A 315 -8.08 1.21 10.90
N ALA A 316 -7.46 0.03 10.72
CA ALA A 316 -6.64 -0.60 11.76
C ALA A 316 -5.46 0.31 12.15
N ILE A 317 -4.74 0.87 11.18
CA ILE A 317 -3.64 1.81 11.42
C ILE A 317 -4.12 3.06 12.17
N TYR A 318 -5.29 3.58 11.79
CA TYR A 318 -5.88 4.73 12.45
C TYR A 318 -6.22 4.46 13.92
N GLN A 319 -6.77 3.29 14.22
CA GLN A 319 -7.10 2.90 15.59
C GLN A 319 -5.87 2.67 16.46
N THR A 320 -4.77 2.17 15.90
CA THR A 320 -3.53 1.95 16.65
C THR A 320 -2.68 3.22 16.80
N GLY A 321 -3.15 4.38 16.34
CA GLY A 321 -2.36 5.61 16.34
C GLY A 321 -1.12 5.55 15.44
N GLY A 322 -1.13 4.65 14.44
CA GLY A 322 0.03 4.39 13.56
C GLY A 322 0.39 5.50 12.60
N PHE A 323 -0.17 6.70 12.78
CA PHE A 323 0.24 7.92 12.08
C PHE A 323 1.46 8.59 12.73
N ASP A 324 1.72 8.30 14.02
CA ASP A 324 2.91 8.74 14.75
C ASP A 324 4.04 7.70 14.62
N THR A 325 4.28 7.19 13.41
CA THR A 325 5.37 6.22 13.17
C THR A 325 6.57 6.90 12.53
N ASP A 326 7.75 6.62 13.08
CA ASP A 326 9.03 7.07 12.56
C ASP A 326 9.21 6.56 11.12
N SER A 327 9.22 7.46 10.13
CA SER A 327 9.59 7.08 8.77
C SER A 327 11.11 6.99 8.64
N LEU A 328 11.58 6.13 7.72
CA LEU A 328 13.01 5.99 7.45
C LEU A 328 13.62 7.32 6.93
N GLY A 329 12.81 8.11 6.21
CA GLY A 329 13.18 9.46 5.77
C GLY A 329 13.37 10.43 6.94
N ASP A 330 12.43 10.46 7.89
CA ASP A 330 12.51 11.33 9.07
C ASP A 330 13.77 11.05 9.89
N SER A 331 14.09 9.78 10.13
CA SER A 331 15.30 9.40 10.86
C SER A 331 16.58 9.82 10.13
N MET A 332 16.62 9.74 8.79
CA MET A 332 17.77 10.16 7.99
C MET A 332 17.92 11.69 7.93
N ASN A 333 16.81 12.41 7.77
CA ASN A 333 16.77 13.87 7.77
C ASN A 333 17.22 14.42 9.12
N PHE A 334 16.64 13.90 10.20
CA PHE A 334 16.97 14.27 11.57
C PHE A 334 18.45 13.99 11.90
N SER A 335 18.95 12.81 11.52
CA SER A 335 20.37 12.45 11.71
C SER A 335 21.31 13.38 10.95
N SER A 336 20.92 13.83 9.76
CA SER A 336 21.69 14.79 8.96
C SER A 336 21.67 16.19 9.59
N ARG A 337 20.50 16.66 10.07
CA ARG A 337 20.39 17.92 10.81
C ARG A 337 21.24 17.93 12.08
N MET A 338 21.31 16.81 12.79
CA MET A 338 22.15 16.65 13.98
C MET A 338 23.65 16.83 13.71
N GLN A 339 24.10 16.74 12.46
CA GLN A 339 25.50 17.06 12.11
C GLN A 339 25.75 18.57 12.11
N ASN A 340 24.72 19.38 11.86
CA ASN A 340 24.79 20.83 11.85
C ASN A 340 25.01 21.37 13.28
N LYS A 341 26.01 22.27 13.44
CA LYS A 341 26.35 22.86 14.73
C LYS A 341 25.27 23.81 15.24
N ASP A 342 24.65 24.61 14.38
CA ASP A 342 23.60 25.56 14.77
C ASP A 342 22.32 24.82 15.17
N PHE A 343 21.98 23.75 14.46
CA PHE A 343 20.85 22.89 14.86
C PHE A 343 21.05 22.30 16.25
N ARG A 344 22.22 21.70 16.51
CA ARG A 344 22.55 21.15 17.84
C ARG A 344 22.48 22.22 18.94
N ARG A 345 22.93 23.44 18.65
CA ARG A 345 22.87 24.57 19.60
C ARG A 345 21.43 24.95 19.91
N ASP A 346 20.61 25.20 18.88
CA ASP A 346 19.25 25.71 19.05
C ASP A 346 18.34 24.64 19.69
N MET A 347 18.53 23.39 19.28
CA MET A 347 17.89 22.23 19.88
C MET A 347 18.29 22.02 21.33
N GLY A 348 19.58 22.15 21.64
CA GLY A 348 20.10 22.03 23.01
C GLY A 348 19.56 23.11 23.92
N ALA A 349 19.54 24.37 23.47
CA ALA A 349 18.98 25.49 24.22
C ALA A 349 17.48 25.30 24.50
N THR A 350 16.72 24.85 23.50
CA THR A 350 15.28 24.58 23.66
C THR A 350 15.02 23.41 24.60
N SER A 351 15.80 22.33 24.46
CA SER A 351 15.76 21.16 25.34
C SER A 351 16.07 21.52 26.79
N GLU A 352 17.11 22.34 27.01
CA GLU A 352 17.55 22.77 28.33
C GLU A 352 16.54 23.69 29.00
N MET A 353 15.97 24.63 28.26
CA MET A 353 14.89 25.49 28.77
C MET A 353 13.65 24.68 29.15
N PHE A 354 13.27 23.70 28.31
CA PHE A 354 12.13 22.84 28.60
C PHE A 354 12.36 21.97 29.83
N LEU A 355 13.46 21.22 29.86
CA LEU A 355 13.76 20.30 30.96
C LEU A 355 14.03 21.03 32.28
N SER A 356 14.65 22.21 32.26
CA SER A 356 14.86 23.00 33.48
C SER A 356 13.54 23.48 34.10
N TYR A 357 12.58 23.87 33.26
CA TYR A 357 11.25 24.30 33.71
C TYR A 357 10.46 23.15 34.37
N TYR A 358 10.44 21.97 33.75
CA TYR A 358 9.71 20.81 34.30
C TYR A 358 10.48 20.09 35.40
N GLY A 359 11.81 20.03 35.31
CA GLY A 359 12.69 19.49 36.36
C GLY A 359 12.47 20.17 37.70
N ARG A 360 12.41 21.51 37.74
CA ARG A 360 12.12 22.25 38.98
C ARG A 360 10.74 21.99 39.59
N ARG A 361 9.83 21.41 38.81
CA ARG A 361 8.47 21.07 39.24
C ARG A 361 8.29 19.56 39.43
N ALA A 362 9.38 18.79 39.37
CA ALA A 362 9.37 17.36 39.57
C ALA A 362 8.84 17.01 40.97
N PRO A 363 7.77 16.20 41.07
CA PRO A 363 7.25 15.79 42.36
C PRO A 363 8.28 14.92 43.12
N LEU A 364 8.26 15.01 44.45
CA LEU A 364 9.00 14.07 45.30
C LEU A 364 8.14 12.82 45.51
N LYS A 365 8.62 11.65 45.07
CA LYS A 365 7.91 10.37 45.27
C LYS A 365 8.56 9.58 46.41
N GLN A 366 7.88 9.54 47.56
CA GLN A 366 8.41 8.89 48.76
C GLN A 366 8.38 7.35 48.67
N ASN A 367 7.44 6.76 47.91
CA ASN A 367 7.21 5.30 47.86
C ASN A 367 7.12 4.76 46.42
N ALA A 368 8.08 5.09 45.55
CA ALA A 368 8.12 4.59 44.17
C ALA A 368 9.36 3.70 43.94
N ALA A 369 9.19 2.56 43.28
CA ALA A 369 10.32 1.80 42.75
C ALA A 369 10.98 2.59 41.61
N THR A 370 12.29 2.41 41.40
CA THR A 370 12.96 3.06 40.26
C THR A 370 12.34 2.59 38.96
N LYS A 371 11.65 3.48 38.26
CA LYS A 371 10.93 3.18 37.01
C LYS A 371 11.23 4.24 35.98
N VAL A 372 11.49 3.80 34.75
CA VAL A 372 11.55 4.67 33.57
C VAL A 372 10.26 4.53 32.80
N SER A 373 9.60 5.64 32.49
CA SER A 373 8.39 5.64 31.65
C SER A 373 8.38 6.85 30.73
N PHE A 374 7.77 6.71 29.55
CA PHE A 374 7.50 7.84 28.68
C PHE A 374 6.34 8.67 29.22
N HIS A 375 6.49 10.00 29.15
CA HIS A 375 5.47 10.94 29.59
C HIS A 375 4.80 11.57 28.37
N GLU A 376 3.63 11.04 27.98
CA GLU A 376 2.92 11.46 26.75
C GLU A 376 2.59 12.96 26.74
N ALA A 377 1.95 13.48 27.78
CA ALA A 377 1.57 14.90 27.82
C ALA A 377 2.78 15.84 27.69
N MET A 378 3.90 15.55 28.37
CA MET A 378 5.12 16.33 28.22
C MET A 378 5.80 16.12 26.87
N THR A 379 5.70 14.92 26.29
CA THR A 379 6.18 14.65 24.93
C THR A 379 5.44 15.53 23.93
N ASP A 380 4.12 15.62 24.00
CA ASP A 380 3.32 16.49 23.11
C ASP A 380 3.66 17.97 23.31
N MET A 381 3.83 18.41 24.57
CA MET A 381 4.25 19.78 24.86
C MET A 381 5.63 20.09 24.30
N TYR A 382 6.57 19.15 24.41
CA TYR A 382 7.91 19.30 23.86
C TYR A 382 7.88 19.36 22.33
N ARG A 383 7.16 18.43 21.69
CA ARG A 383 6.98 18.37 20.22
C ARG A 383 6.46 19.69 19.66
N ARG A 384 5.47 20.30 20.32
CA ARG A 384 4.92 21.63 19.97
C ARG A 384 5.94 22.76 20.12
N ASN A 385 6.88 22.64 21.07
CA ASN A 385 7.90 23.65 21.33
C ASN A 385 9.01 23.63 20.26
N ILE A 386 9.33 22.45 19.72
CA ILE A 386 10.37 22.28 18.69
C ILE A 386 9.87 22.39 17.25
N THR A 387 8.55 22.44 17.03
CA THR A 387 7.95 22.49 15.67
C THR A 387 8.41 23.72 14.87
N GLY A 388 8.90 24.76 15.55
CA GLY A 388 9.45 25.95 14.90
C GLY A 388 10.76 25.72 14.13
N PHE A 389 11.48 24.62 14.39
CA PHE A 389 12.78 24.35 13.77
C PHE A 389 13.09 22.87 13.47
N VAL A 390 12.27 21.94 13.99
CA VAL A 390 12.27 20.51 13.65
C VAL A 390 11.10 20.26 12.70
N ALA A 391 11.38 19.63 11.56
CA ALA A 391 10.44 19.56 10.45
C ALA A 391 9.41 18.43 10.60
N GLY A 392 8.13 18.73 10.35
CA GLY A 392 7.07 17.75 10.15
C GLY A 392 7.05 16.59 11.15
N ASN A 393 7.16 15.36 10.63
CA ASN A 393 7.12 14.12 11.40
C ASN A 393 8.42 13.80 12.15
N GLU A 394 9.52 14.54 11.94
CA GLU A 394 10.76 14.36 12.73
C GLU A 394 10.51 14.62 14.23
N THR A 395 9.49 15.42 14.57
CA THR A 395 9.10 15.66 15.97
C THR A 395 8.61 14.37 16.67
N VAL A 396 8.10 13.40 15.92
CA VAL A 396 7.65 12.10 16.44
C VAL A 396 8.82 11.30 17.03
N LEU A 397 10.02 11.47 16.47
CA LEU A 397 11.25 10.82 16.94
C LEU A 397 11.59 11.19 18.38
N VAL A 398 11.03 12.31 18.89
CA VAL A 398 11.31 12.79 20.24
C VAL A 398 10.29 12.30 21.24
N LYS A 399 10.80 11.78 22.36
CA LYS A 399 10.00 11.38 23.52
C LYS A 399 10.62 11.92 24.81
N VAL A 400 9.77 12.45 25.68
CA VAL A 400 10.16 12.80 27.05
C VAL A 400 9.98 11.56 27.92
N PHE A 401 11.00 11.19 28.67
CA PHE A 401 10.92 10.14 29.68
C PHE A 401 11.12 10.71 31.07
N VAL A 402 10.53 10.04 32.05
CA VAL A 402 10.69 10.32 33.48
C VAL A 402 11.37 9.12 34.13
N ILE A 403 12.29 9.40 35.05
CA ILE A 403 12.91 8.44 35.94
C ILE A 403 12.37 8.73 37.34
N GLU A 404 11.46 7.87 37.78
CA GLU A 404 10.94 7.90 39.15
C GLU A 404 11.97 7.30 40.09
N ARG A 405 12.20 7.93 41.24
CA ARG A 405 13.24 7.50 42.19
C ARG A 405 12.71 7.45 43.63
N PRO A 406 12.95 6.36 44.37
CA PRO A 406 12.52 6.24 45.76
C PRO A 406 13.17 7.30 46.63
N GLY A 407 12.36 8.10 47.34
CA GLY A 407 12.85 9.09 48.30
C GLY A 407 13.61 10.26 47.68
N LYS A 408 13.55 10.41 46.35
CA LYS A 408 14.15 11.52 45.61
C LYS A 408 13.12 12.17 44.68
N HIS A 409 13.47 13.33 44.16
CA HIS A 409 12.69 13.94 43.09
C HIS A 409 12.90 13.19 41.77
N ASP A 410 11.85 13.15 40.96
CA ASP A 410 11.90 12.58 39.62
C ASP A 410 12.95 13.31 38.76
N ALA A 411 13.60 12.58 37.86
CA ALA A 411 14.48 13.15 36.84
C ALA A 411 13.80 13.04 35.48
N TYR A 412 14.00 14.03 34.62
CA TYR A 412 13.42 14.03 33.28
C TYR A 412 14.51 13.99 32.23
N GLY A 413 14.23 13.33 31.12
CA GLY A 413 15.13 13.29 29.99
C GLY A 413 14.42 13.31 28.66
N LEU A 414 15.19 13.62 27.62
CA LEU A 414 14.76 13.63 26.23
C LEU A 414 15.47 12.50 25.48
N ARG A 415 14.66 11.66 24.85
CA ARG A 415 15.08 10.61 23.93
C ARG A 415 14.73 11.02 22.50
N TYR A 416 15.62 10.72 21.56
CA TYR A 416 15.38 10.86 20.13
C TYR A 416 15.73 9.54 19.45
N GLY A 417 14.79 8.85 18.79
CA GLY A 417 15.05 7.50 18.27
C GLY A 417 15.63 6.60 19.37
N ASP A 418 16.83 6.04 19.19
CA ASP A 418 17.53 5.24 20.23
C ASP A 418 18.51 6.02 21.11
N TRP A 419 18.53 7.34 21.00
CA TRP A 419 19.52 8.22 21.64
C TRP A 419 18.94 8.97 22.84
N ILE A 420 19.69 9.05 23.94
CA ILE A 420 19.42 10.03 25.00
C ILE A 420 20.22 11.29 24.71
N LEU A 421 19.54 12.43 24.63
CA LEU A 421 20.15 13.71 24.28
C LEU A 421 20.36 14.61 25.50
N PHE A 422 19.37 14.68 26.40
CA PHE A 422 19.43 15.55 27.58
C PHE A 422 18.81 14.87 28.79
N LEU A 423 19.39 15.12 29.97
CA LEU A 423 18.90 14.69 31.27
C LEU A 423 18.96 15.88 32.22
N ALA A 424 17.89 16.13 32.94
CA ALA A 424 17.82 17.15 33.98
C ALA A 424 17.35 16.55 35.29
N ASP A 425 17.87 17.10 36.39
CA ASP A 425 17.38 16.80 37.71
C ASP A 425 16.38 17.84 38.22
N HIS A 426 15.95 17.65 39.47
CA HIS A 426 15.02 18.51 40.16
C HIS A 426 15.51 19.94 40.44
N SER A 427 16.82 20.21 40.35
CA SER A 427 17.33 21.59 40.40
C SER A 427 17.06 22.34 39.09
N GLY A 428 16.69 21.61 38.04
CA GLY A 428 16.54 22.12 36.69
C GLY A 428 17.87 22.28 35.97
N GLU A 429 18.98 21.80 36.53
CA GLU A 429 20.25 21.74 35.80
C GLU A 429 20.28 20.53 34.87
N VAL A 430 20.69 20.77 33.62
CA VAL A 430 20.89 19.72 32.62
C VAL A 430 22.31 19.21 32.69
N TYR A 431 22.47 17.91 32.80
CA TYR A 431 23.78 17.26 32.82
C TYR A 431 24.45 17.37 31.44
N LYS A 432 25.62 18.02 31.38
CA LYS A 432 26.39 18.21 30.14
C LYS A 432 27.36 17.07 29.83
N LYS A 433 27.74 16.30 30.85
CA LYS A 433 28.59 15.11 30.71
C LYS A 433 27.96 13.96 31.48
N TRP A 434 28.08 12.75 30.94
CA TRP A 434 27.59 11.55 31.61
C TRP A 434 28.23 11.30 32.97
N LYS A 435 29.51 11.65 33.13
CA LYS A 435 30.22 11.53 34.41
C LYS A 435 29.56 12.35 35.53
N ASP A 436 28.83 13.41 35.17
CA ASP A 436 28.18 14.31 36.11
C ASP A 436 26.77 13.84 36.50
N VAL A 437 26.23 12.84 35.78
CA VAL A 437 24.94 12.22 36.08
C VAL A 437 25.07 11.40 37.37
N PRO A 438 24.13 11.49 38.34
CA PRO A 438 24.17 10.68 39.56
C PRO A 438 24.21 9.17 39.28
N LYS A 439 24.99 8.42 40.07
CA LYS A 439 25.15 6.96 39.89
C LYS A 439 23.82 6.20 39.88
N ASP A 440 22.87 6.60 40.71
CA ASP A 440 21.52 6.01 40.77
C ASP A 440 20.72 6.18 39.47
N ILE A 441 21.04 7.19 38.65
CA ILE A 441 20.49 7.35 37.30
C ILE A 441 21.34 6.58 36.29
N GLN A 442 22.68 6.62 36.42
CA GLN A 442 23.56 5.86 35.51
C GLN A 442 23.28 4.37 35.53
N ASP A 443 23.01 3.79 36.70
CA ASP A 443 22.73 2.35 36.90
C ASP A 443 21.44 1.89 36.20
N VAL A 444 20.57 2.81 35.80
CA VAL A 444 19.35 2.54 35.02
C VAL A 444 19.66 2.34 33.53
N PHE A 445 20.82 2.81 33.05
CA PHE A 445 21.20 2.80 31.64
C PHE A 445 22.45 1.95 31.39
N GLU A 446 22.59 1.35 30.20
CA GLU A 446 23.76 0.52 29.87
C GLU A 446 24.56 1.16 28.73
N VAL A 447 25.75 1.67 29.04
CA VAL A 447 26.55 2.42 28.08
C VAL A 447 27.12 1.52 26.97
N VAL A 448 26.50 1.51 25.79
CA VAL A 448 27.08 0.90 24.58
C VAL A 448 27.90 1.92 23.81
N THR A 449 29.22 1.74 23.82
CA THR A 449 30.15 2.62 23.07
C THR A 449 30.15 2.21 21.60
N ILE A 450 29.72 3.08 20.69
CA ILE A 450 29.87 2.86 19.24
C ILE A 450 30.93 3.82 18.68
N THR A 451 31.84 3.28 17.88
CA THR A 451 33.07 3.89 17.34
C THR A 451 32.86 5.30 16.74
N PRO A 452 33.86 6.21 16.85
CA PRO A 452 33.75 7.57 16.36
C PRO A 452 33.66 7.71 14.82
N LEU A 453 32.85 8.67 14.37
CA LEU A 453 32.81 9.35 13.07
C LEU A 453 33.10 10.80 13.51
N GLY A 454 34.37 11.11 13.76
CA GLY A 454 34.85 12.43 14.18
C GLY A 454 35.09 12.63 15.69
N ASP A 455 35.64 13.81 16.02
CA ASP A 455 36.48 14.07 17.20
C ASP A 455 35.78 14.43 18.52
N GLU A 456 34.46 14.31 18.63
CA GLU A 456 33.79 14.42 19.95
C GLU A 456 32.64 13.42 20.05
N LYS A 457 32.89 12.24 20.63
CA LYS A 457 31.93 11.13 20.60
C LYS A 457 31.82 10.36 21.93
N TYR A 458 30.71 10.59 22.62
CA TYR A 458 30.06 9.57 23.43
C TYR A 458 28.64 9.32 22.90
N ARG A 459 28.29 8.03 22.73
CA ARG A 459 26.94 7.53 22.43
C ARG A 459 26.49 6.77 23.68
N TYR A 460 25.26 6.98 24.15
CA TYR A 460 24.68 6.26 25.29
C TYR A 460 23.42 5.54 24.80
N ILE A 461 23.36 4.23 24.95
CA ILE A 461 22.21 3.36 24.66
C ILE A 461 21.60 2.95 26.01
N THR A 462 20.31 2.65 26.03
CA THR A 462 19.62 2.11 27.21
C THR A 462 19.85 0.60 27.32
N LYS A 463 19.89 0.04 28.54
CA LYS A 463 19.99 -1.41 28.77
C LYS A 463 18.98 -2.16 27.90
N GLN A 464 19.49 -3.11 27.12
CA GLN A 464 18.71 -4.09 26.38
C GLN A 464 17.89 -4.86 27.42
N GLY A 465 16.57 -4.65 27.43
CA GLY A 465 15.65 -5.31 28.38
C GLY A 465 14.56 -4.43 29.03
N LEU A 466 14.44 -3.13 28.71
CA LEU A 466 13.29 -2.31 29.14
C LEU A 466 12.38 -1.83 28.00
N ILE A 467 12.47 -2.48 26.83
CA ILE A 467 11.56 -2.29 25.69
C ILE A 467 10.78 -3.57 25.36
N ASP A 468 11.08 -4.71 25.98
CA ASP A 468 10.34 -5.96 25.74
C ASP A 468 9.00 -6.04 26.51
N ASP A 469 8.74 -5.13 27.45
CA ASP A 469 7.47 -5.09 28.20
C ASP A 469 6.50 -3.98 27.75
N LEU A 470 6.84 -3.19 26.71
CA LEU A 470 5.92 -2.20 26.12
C LEU A 470 5.26 -2.67 24.82
N TYR A 471 5.47 -3.95 24.45
CA TYR A 471 4.76 -4.65 23.38
C TYR A 471 4.23 -6.01 23.84
N GLN A 472 3.67 -6.07 25.05
CA GLN A 472 2.85 -7.20 25.51
C GLN A 472 1.45 -6.70 25.91
N GLU A 473 0.64 -6.36 24.91
CA GLU A 473 -0.78 -6.71 24.92
C GLU A 473 -1.10 -7.50 23.64
N LYS A 474 -0.87 -8.82 23.76
CA LYS A 474 -1.29 -9.94 22.90
C LYS A 474 -0.74 -10.06 21.48
#